data_AF-A0A2I6QNM3-F1
#
_entry.id   AF-A0A2I6QNM3-F1
#
_cell.length_a   1.000
_cell.length_b   1.000
_cell.length_c   1.000
_cell.angle_alpha   90.00
_cell.angle_beta   90.00
_cell.angle_gamma   90.00
#
_symmetry.space_group_name_H-M   'P 1'
#
loop_
_entity.id
_entity.type
_entity.pdbx_description
1 polymer ?
#
loop_
_entity_poly.entity_id
_entity_poly.type
_entity_poly.pdbx_seq_one_letter_code
_entity_poly.pdbx_strand_id
1 'polypeptide(L)' 'MIGVDDAKVMVERLAERKVYVDWRPSAGLRVSPHFFNTDEEVEEALNILAELMK' A
#
# COMPACT_ATOMS: atom_id res chain seq x y z
N MET A 1 7.08 -4.73 -5.11
CA MET A 1 7.51 -4.08 -3.86
C MET A 1 7.60 -2.60 -4.11
N ILE A 2 7.14 -1.76 -3.19
CA ILE A 2 7.23 -0.30 -3.27
C ILE A 2 8.09 0.17 -2.10
N GLY A 3 9.16 0.92 -2.40
CA GLY A 3 10.01 1.52 -1.39
C GLY A 3 9.31 2.72 -0.75
N VAL A 4 9.22 2.72 0.57
CA VAL A 4 8.69 3.84 1.37
C VAL A 4 9.52 3.96 2.65
N ASP A 5 9.56 5.17 3.20
CA ASP A 5 10.09 5.39 4.54
C ASP A 5 9.17 4.71 5.58
N ASP A 6 9.79 4.06 6.57
CA ASP A 6 9.13 3.28 7.62
C ASP A 6 7.90 2.48 7.12
N ALA A 7 8.15 1.45 6.32
CA ALA A 7 7.10 0.63 5.72
C ALA A 7 6.15 0.00 6.75
N LYS A 8 6.60 -0.21 7.99
CA LYS A 8 5.73 -0.73 9.06
C LYS A 8 4.63 0.28 9.39
N VAL A 9 5.01 1.53 9.63
CA VAL A 9 4.05 2.63 9.91
C VAL A 9 3.15 2.89 8.71
N MET A 10 3.70 2.80 7.49
CA MET A 10 2.89 2.99 6.28
C MET A 10 1.78 1.94 6.13
N VAL A 11 2.02 0.67 6.51
CA VAL A 11 0.96 -0.35 6.54
C VAL A 11 -0.20 0.06 7.46
N GLU A 12 0.10 0.60 8.64
CA GLU A 12 -0.93 1.04 9.59
C GLU A 12 -1.76 2.20 9.02
N ARG A 13 -1.10 3.21 8.43
CA ARG A 13 -1.78 4.35 7.78
C ARG A 13 -2.65 3.94 6.59
N LEU A 14 -2.18 2.97 5.79
CA LEU A 14 -2.96 2.43 4.66
C LEU A 14 -4.19 1.65 5.15
N ALA A 15 -4.05 0.88 6.23
CA ALA A 15 -5.17 0.13 6.82
C ALA A 15 -6.29 1.05 7.32
N GLU A 16 -5.97 2.22 7.88
CA GLU A 16 -6.96 3.24 8.26
C GLU A 16 -7.80 3.74 7.07
N ARG A 17 -7.23 3.70 5.86
CA ARG A 17 -7.88 4.04 4.59
C ARG A 17 -8.44 2.81 3.86
N LYS A 18 -8.51 1.66 4.53
CA LYS A 18 -8.98 0.37 4.00
C LYS A 18 -8.13 -0.21 2.86
N VAL A 19 -6.86 0.17 2.78
CA VAL A 19 -5.88 -0.43 1.87
C VAL A 19 -5.05 -1.44 2.67
N TYR A 20 -5.29 -2.73 2.44
CA TYR A 20 -4.62 -3.81 3.18
C TYR A 20 -3.43 -4.34 2.41
N VAL A 21 -2.25 -4.12 2.97
CA VAL A 21 -0.96 -4.57 2.44
C VAL A 21 -0.09 -5.09 3.58
N ASP A 22 0.99 -5.79 3.27
CA ASP A 22 2.03 -6.10 4.24
C ASP A 22 3.36 -5.47 3.83
N TRP A 23 4.38 -5.61 4.68
CA TRP A 23 5.73 -5.12 4.40
C TRP A 23 6.75 -6.23 4.62
N ARG A 24 7.92 -6.07 4.02
CA ARG A 24 9.07 -6.96 4.23
C ARG A 24 10.29 -6.16 4.66
N PRO A 25 11.04 -6.63 5.67
CA PRO A 25 12.31 -6.02 6.04
C PRO A 25 13.21 -5.84 4.82
N SER A 26 13.78 -4.64 4.69
CA SER A 26 14.68 -4.26 3.59
C SER A 26 14.09 -4.26 2.17
N ALA A 27 12.78 -4.47 2.02
CA ALA A 27 12.13 -4.48 0.69
C ALA A 27 10.91 -3.54 0.59
N GLY A 28 10.41 -3.01 1.71
CA GLY A 28 9.33 -2.02 1.74
C GLY A 28 7.94 -2.65 1.73
N LEU A 29 6.97 -1.95 1.14
CA LEU A 29 5.58 -2.41 1.02
C LEU A 29 5.43 -3.48 -0.06
N ARG A 30 4.66 -4.51 0.25
CA ARG A 30 4.21 -5.52 -0.70
C ARG A 30 2.74 -5.31 -1.01
N VAL A 31 2.48 -4.84 -2.22
CA VAL A 31 1.13 -4.76 -2.80
C VAL A 31 0.92 -6.01 -3.65
N SER A 32 -0.19 -6.72 -3.42
CA SER A 32 -0.51 -7.98 -4.10
C SER A 32 -2.00 -8.02 -4.43
N PRO A 33 -2.44 -7.28 -5.46
CA PRO A 33 -3.82 -7.35 -5.91
C PRO A 33 -4.11 -8.76 -6.43
N HIS A 34 -5.36 -9.19 -6.30
CA HIS A 34 -5.85 -10.50 -6.71
C HIS A 34 -6.87 -10.38 -7.85
N PHE A 35 -7.30 -11.53 -8.39
CA PHE A 35 -8.25 -11.58 -9.52
C PHE A 35 -9.62 -10.95 -9.23
N PHE A 36 -9.94 -10.68 -7.97
CA PHE A 36 -11.20 -10.06 -7.56
C PHE A 36 -11.09 -8.55 -7.39
N ASN A 37 -9.88 -7.98 -7.52
CA ASN A 37 -9.71 -6.54 -7.50
C ASN A 37 -9.98 -5.96 -8.89
N THR A 38 -10.64 -4.81 -8.92
CA THR A 38 -10.79 -4.04 -10.16
C THR A 38 -9.58 -3.13 -10.38
N ASP A 39 -9.41 -2.65 -11.61
CA ASP A 39 -8.35 -1.70 -11.93
C ASP A 39 -8.52 -0.40 -11.13
N GLU A 40 -9.78 0.04 -10.93
CA GLU A 40 -10.11 1.22 -10.14
C GLU A 40 -9.74 1.07 -8.65
N GLU A 41 -9.93 -0.12 -8.07
CA GLU A 41 -9.50 -0.38 -6.68
C GLU A 41 -7.98 -0.31 -6.54
N VAL A 42 -7.25 -0.82 -7.53
CA VAL A 42 -5.78 -0.76 -7.54
C VAL A 42 -5.31 0.69 -7.72
N GLU A 43 -5.92 1.44 -8.63
CA GLU A 43 -5.61 2.85 -8.86
C GLU A 43 -5.87 3.70 -7.60
N GLU A 44 -7.03 3.51 -6.95
CA GLU A 44 -7.37 4.20 -5.70
C GLU A 44 -6.37 3.87 -4.58
N ALA A 45 -5.99 2.60 -4.43
CA ALA A 45 -4.98 2.20 -3.44
C ALA A 45 -3.62 2.88 -3.67
N LEU A 46 -3.20 3.02 -4.93
CA LEU A 46 -1.96 3.72 -5.29
C LEU A 46 -2.06 5.24 -5.10
N ASN A 47 -3.22 5.83 -5.37
CA ASN A 47 -3.48 7.25 -5.12
C ASN A 47 -3.43 7.58 -3.62
N ILE A 48 -4.03 6.74 -2.78
CA ILE A 48 -3.94 6.86 -1.31
C ILE A 48 -2.49 6.76 -0.86
N LEU A 49 -1.72 5.80 -1.37
CA LEU A 49 -0.30 5.69 -1.03
C LEU A 49 0.47 6.96 -1.41
N ALA A 50 0.25 7.49 -2.62
CA ALA A 50 0.91 8.71 -3.08
C ALA A 50 0.51 9.95 -2.25
N GLU A 51 -0.72 10.00 -1.73
CA GLU A 51 -1.17 11.03 -0.79
C GLU A 51 -0.39 10.97 0.53
N LEU A 52 -0.18 9.76 1.07
CA LEU A 52 0.48 9.54 2.37
C LEU A 52 2.00 9.72 2.33
N MET A 53 2.61 9.70 1.14
CA MET A 53 4.04 9.91 0.91
C MET A 53 4.44 11.39 0.81
N LYS A 54 3.47 12.31 0.78
CA LYS A 54 3.73 13.76 0.90
C LYS A 54 3.97 14.14 2.35
#